data_AF-A0A1P8FJH9-F1
#
_entry.id   AF-A0A1P8FJH9-F1
#
_cell.length_a   1.000
_cell.length_b   1.000
_cell.length_c   1.000
_cell.angle_alpha   90.00
_cell.angle_beta   90.00
_cell.angle_gamma   90.00
#
_symmetry.space_group_name_H-M   'P 1'
#
loop_
_entity.id
_entity.type
_entity.pdbx_description
1 polymer ?
#
loop_
_entity_poly.entity_id
_entity_poly.type
_entity_poly.pdbx_seq_one_letter_code
_entity_poly.pdbx_strand_id
1 'polypeptide(L)'
;MKMKACCLVACVATALPCAAQEAAGSPVTLYGRVYVMFDSVEARGGASPVPRRNRVTDQSSLLGVRGTEDLGGTLKAIYQLETGFSPDAASGTFGNRNSGVGLQHPALGTLIMGRWDMPMKSAQAAPLDPFTDLALADITGTALNQGNFALREQNVVQYWSPSWNGLEVKLAYSANEAKAVANPYKYGGSLVWSNKDVYLTYAYEKHKDSRDGTVTAGIDEEGNGVGGYVRVLGAKLMAQYGEYKRTNTLKQKSYALGMDWVFSEVHHVLAIYQNSKDGGVTTAAQPKCDAQGLGYRYDFSKRTFFTAYYTKVNNEVGNLCNFGAGTLTITAGQDPQGFSAGVRHLF
;
A
#
# COMPACT_ATOMS: atom_id res chain seq x y z
N MET A 1 76.29 10.43 23.72
CA MET A 1 74.95 9.85 23.52
C MET A 1 73.98 10.63 24.41
N LYS A 2 73.21 11.57 23.84
CA LYS A 2 72.36 12.52 24.60
C LYS A 2 70.91 12.33 24.17
N MET A 3 70.04 12.05 25.15
CA MET A 3 68.58 12.02 25.02
C MET A 3 68.04 13.38 24.53
N LYS A 4 67.11 13.36 23.56
CA LYS A 4 66.26 14.49 23.13
C LYS A 4 64.81 14.04 23.34
N ALA A 5 64.09 14.63 24.30
CA ALA A 5 63.35 15.89 24.21
C ALA A 5 61.97 15.71 23.55
N CYS A 6 60.97 15.75 24.42
CA CYS A 6 59.54 15.81 24.15
C CYS A 6 59.19 17.20 23.59
N CYS A 7 58.46 17.27 22.48
CA CYS A 7 57.87 18.52 21.98
C CYS A 7 56.36 18.33 21.78
N LEU A 8 55.62 19.11 22.56
CA LEU A 8 54.23 19.50 22.34
C LEU A 8 54.15 20.30 21.02
N VAL A 9 53.16 20.00 20.17
CA VAL A 9 52.73 20.93 19.10
C VAL A 9 51.22 21.04 19.18
N ALA A 10 50.76 22.24 19.54
CA ALA A 10 49.40 22.70 19.35
C ALA A 10 49.30 23.33 17.96
N CYS A 11 48.27 22.97 17.18
CA CYS A 11 47.82 23.73 16.03
C CYS A 11 46.32 23.98 16.17
N VAL A 12 45.98 25.25 16.40
CA VAL A 12 44.66 25.83 16.21
C VAL A 12 44.46 26.04 14.71
N ALA A 13 43.36 25.54 14.14
CA ALA A 13 42.88 25.95 12.81
C ALA A 13 41.34 25.88 12.75
N THR A 14 40.74 27.06 12.93
CA THR A 14 39.55 27.60 12.25
C THR A 14 38.27 26.76 12.16
N ALA A 15 37.23 27.30 12.80
CA ALA A 15 35.82 27.00 12.58
C ALA A 15 35.47 26.92 11.08
N LEU A 16 34.94 25.77 10.66
CA LEU A 16 33.94 25.73 9.60
C LEU A 16 32.59 25.89 10.30
N PRO A 17 31.90 27.04 10.20
CA PRO A 17 30.47 27.00 10.39
C PRO A 17 29.94 26.02 9.34
N CYS A 18 29.40 24.88 9.78
CA CYS A 18 28.43 24.15 8.99
C CYS A 18 27.20 25.05 8.91
N ALA A 19 27.31 26.12 8.11
CA ALA A 19 26.16 26.78 7.56
C ALA A 19 25.43 25.67 6.80
N ALA A 20 24.37 25.16 7.42
CA ALA A 20 23.22 24.72 6.65
C ALA A 20 22.85 25.93 5.79
N GLN A 21 23.46 25.98 4.61
CA GLN A 21 23.04 26.83 3.54
C GLN A 21 21.66 26.27 3.21
N GLU A 22 20.61 26.85 3.83
CA GLU A 22 19.26 26.67 3.35
C GLU A 22 19.30 27.07 1.87
N ALA A 23 19.42 26.05 1.02
CA ALA A 23 19.38 26.23 -0.41
C ALA A 23 17.98 26.76 -0.71
N ALA A 24 17.93 28.07 -0.99
CA ALA A 24 16.74 28.75 -1.46
C ALA A 24 16.08 27.93 -2.58
N GLY A 25 14.80 27.63 -2.39
CA GLY A 25 13.85 27.33 -3.48
C GLY A 25 13.43 25.87 -3.67
N SER A 26 14.15 24.86 -3.19
CA SER A 26 13.87 23.45 -3.59
C SER A 26 14.36 22.40 -2.58
N PRO A 27 13.76 22.28 -1.39
CA PRO A 27 14.26 21.37 -0.36
C PRO A 27 14.14 19.91 -0.79
N VAL A 28 15.26 19.20 -0.72
CA VAL A 28 15.31 17.73 -0.86
C VAL A 28 15.01 17.10 0.49
N THR A 29 14.06 16.19 0.53
CA THR A 29 13.66 15.47 1.75
C THR A 29 14.08 14.01 1.66
N LEU A 30 14.95 13.59 2.57
CA LEU A 30 15.12 12.17 2.90
C LEU A 30 14.01 11.76 3.86
N TYR A 31 13.37 10.63 3.61
CA TYR A 31 12.32 10.09 4.47
C TYR A 31 12.34 8.58 4.48
N GLY A 32 11.68 7.98 5.47
CA GLY A 32 11.53 6.54 5.49
C GLY A 32 10.51 6.01 6.49
N ARG A 33 10.34 4.70 6.41
CA ARG A 33 9.54 3.91 7.35
C ARG A 33 10.27 2.61 7.65
N VAL A 34 10.34 2.28 8.93
CA VAL A 34 10.64 0.93 9.40
C VAL A 34 9.38 0.41 10.09
N TYR A 35 8.85 -0.72 9.62
CA TYR A 35 7.66 -1.35 10.19
C TYR A 35 7.88 -2.85 10.28
N VAL A 36 8.02 -3.37 11.49
CA VAL A 36 8.36 -4.77 11.71
C VAL A 36 7.40 -5.38 12.73
N MET A 37 6.95 -6.59 12.43
CA MET A 37 5.99 -7.34 13.23
C MET A 37 6.54 -8.72 13.61
N PHE A 38 6.17 -9.21 14.78
CA PHE A 38 6.24 -10.62 15.13
C PHE A 38 4.88 -11.26 14.88
N ASP A 39 4.85 -12.31 14.07
CA ASP A 39 3.64 -13.06 13.76
C ASP A 39 3.69 -14.46 14.38
N SER A 40 2.55 -14.93 14.89
CA SER A 40 2.28 -16.34 15.23
C SER A 40 1.06 -16.78 14.43
N VAL A 41 1.28 -17.57 13.37
CA VAL A 41 0.27 -17.89 12.34
C VAL A 41 0.13 -19.39 12.12
N GLU A 42 -1.08 -19.83 11.83
CA GLU A 42 -1.44 -21.22 11.48
C GLU A 42 -2.59 -21.23 10.46
N ALA A 43 -2.92 -22.40 9.91
CA ALA A 43 -4.19 -22.60 9.19
C ALA A 43 -4.87 -23.87 9.70
N ARG A 44 -6.14 -23.74 10.10
CA ARG A 44 -6.96 -24.85 10.60
C ARG A 44 -7.86 -25.40 9.50
N GLY A 45 -8.59 -26.48 9.76
CA GLY A 45 -9.46 -27.09 8.76
C GLY A 45 -8.71 -27.84 7.66
N GLY A 46 -9.45 -28.24 6.62
CA GLY A 46 -8.94 -29.06 5.52
C GLY A 46 -8.46 -30.46 5.95
N ALA A 47 -7.91 -31.21 4.99
CA ALA A 47 -7.41 -32.57 5.23
C ALA A 47 -6.07 -32.61 6.00
N SER A 48 -5.29 -31.53 5.97
CA SER A 48 -3.97 -31.45 6.59
C SER A 48 -3.72 -30.03 7.10
N PRO A 49 -3.99 -29.69 8.37
CA PRO A 49 -3.82 -28.32 8.87
C PRO A 49 -2.36 -27.84 8.78
N VAL A 50 -2.15 -26.53 8.60
CA VAL A 50 -0.82 -25.92 8.63
C VAL A 50 -0.44 -25.64 10.08
N PRO A 51 0.62 -26.26 10.63
CA PRO A 51 0.98 -26.10 12.03
C PRO A 51 1.42 -24.67 12.33
N ARG A 52 1.19 -24.24 13.58
CA ARG A 52 1.57 -22.92 14.05
C ARG A 52 3.07 -22.69 13.91
N ARG A 53 3.42 -21.53 13.34
CA ARG A 53 4.79 -21.04 13.24
C ARG A 53 4.89 -19.58 13.62
N ASN A 54 6.07 -19.21 14.09
CA ASN A 54 6.41 -17.84 14.40
C ASN A 54 7.33 -17.28 13.30
N ARG A 55 7.22 -15.98 13.03
CA ARG A 55 8.14 -15.26 12.13
C ARG A 55 8.24 -13.80 12.53
N VAL A 56 9.33 -13.17 12.13
CA VAL A 56 9.43 -11.71 12.06
C VAL A 56 9.13 -11.35 10.60
N THR A 57 8.34 -10.31 10.40
CA THR A 57 7.86 -9.91 9.07
C THR A 57 8.01 -8.40 8.93
N ASP A 58 8.68 -7.97 7.85
CA ASP A 58 8.59 -6.59 7.38
C ASP A 58 7.19 -6.25 6.85
N GLN A 59 6.66 -5.11 7.29
CA GLN A 59 5.43 -4.53 6.79
C GLN A 59 5.76 -3.33 5.89
N SER A 60 6.49 -3.61 4.80
CA SER A 60 6.74 -2.66 3.71
C SER A 60 7.54 -1.45 4.16
N SER A 61 8.67 -1.72 4.83
CA SER A 61 9.68 -0.71 5.15
C SER A 61 10.27 -0.11 3.86
N LEU A 62 10.64 1.16 3.94
CA LEU A 62 11.12 1.92 2.79
C LEU A 62 12.06 3.04 3.20
N LEU A 63 12.92 3.40 2.26
CA LEU A 63 13.73 4.60 2.27
C LEU A 63 13.45 5.37 0.98
N GLY A 64 13.29 6.68 1.08
CA GLY A 64 13.01 7.51 -0.09
C GLY A 64 13.62 8.90 -0.02
N VAL A 65 13.79 9.48 -1.20
CA VAL A 65 14.13 10.89 -1.39
C VAL A 65 13.06 11.50 -2.28
N ARG A 66 12.61 12.71 -1.93
CA ARG A 66 11.69 13.48 -2.77
C ARG A 66 12.02 14.95 -2.73
N GLY A 67 11.60 15.67 -3.75
CA GLY A 67 11.80 17.11 -3.80
C GLY A 67 10.91 17.78 -4.84
N THR A 68 11.02 19.10 -4.87
CA THR A 68 10.30 19.96 -5.79
C THR A 68 11.22 21.10 -6.20
N GLU A 69 11.28 21.38 -7.50
CA GLU A 69 12.03 22.49 -8.08
C GLU A 69 11.07 23.52 -8.67
N ASP A 70 11.29 24.81 -8.39
CA ASP A 70 10.52 25.88 -9.01
C ASP A 70 11.06 26.16 -10.41
N LEU A 71 10.21 25.98 -11.44
CA LEU A 71 10.59 26.21 -12.84
C LEU A 71 10.18 27.61 -13.33
N GLY A 72 9.64 28.45 -12.44
CA GLY A 72 9.08 29.76 -12.76
C GLY A 72 7.61 29.72 -13.15
N GLY A 73 6.93 30.87 -13.07
CA GLY A 73 5.55 31.02 -13.55
C GLY A 73 4.52 30.10 -12.88
N THR A 74 4.76 29.69 -11.62
CA THR A 74 3.99 28.71 -10.81
C THR A 74 4.13 27.24 -11.22
N LEU A 75 4.88 26.94 -12.28
CA LEU A 75 5.21 25.58 -12.69
C LEU A 75 6.33 25.01 -11.80
N LYS A 76 6.21 23.73 -11.43
CA LYS A 76 7.20 23.03 -10.63
C LYS A 76 7.56 21.68 -11.24
N ALA A 77 8.83 21.29 -11.17
CA ALA A 77 9.23 19.90 -11.33
C ALA A 77 9.12 19.19 -9.98
N ILE A 78 8.66 17.95 -9.99
CA ILE A 78 8.61 17.08 -8.82
C ILE A 78 9.36 15.79 -9.11
N TYR A 79 9.98 15.21 -8.09
CA TYR A 79 10.59 13.91 -8.21
C TYR A 79 10.48 13.13 -6.90
N GLN A 80 10.45 11.82 -7.04
CA GLN A 80 10.51 10.89 -5.93
C GLN A 80 11.30 9.66 -6.35
N LEU A 81 12.12 9.15 -5.44
CA LEU A 81 12.73 7.84 -5.55
C LEU A 81 12.48 7.11 -4.24
N GLU A 82 11.88 5.93 -4.30
CA GLU A 82 11.52 5.16 -3.11
C GLU A 82 11.95 3.70 -3.31
N THR A 83 12.70 3.19 -2.33
CA THR A 83 13.20 1.81 -2.30
C THR A 83 12.62 1.09 -1.10
N GLY A 84 11.95 -0.03 -1.35
CA GLY A 84 11.54 -0.97 -0.32
C GLY A 84 12.69 -1.86 0.10
N PHE A 85 12.80 -2.12 1.39
CA PHE A 85 13.77 -3.04 1.97
C PHE A 85 13.09 -3.80 3.12
N SER A 86 13.63 -4.97 3.46
CA SER A 86 13.06 -5.80 4.53
C SER A 86 14.05 -5.92 5.68
N PRO A 87 13.82 -5.29 6.85
CA PRO A 87 14.75 -5.37 7.98
C PRO A 87 14.98 -6.80 8.52
N ASP A 88 14.04 -7.71 8.27
CA ASP A 88 14.07 -9.13 8.65
C ASP A 88 14.79 -10.03 7.62
N ALA A 89 15.23 -9.47 6.49
CA ALA A 89 15.87 -10.22 5.41
C ALA A 89 16.97 -9.43 4.70
N ALA A 90 17.80 -10.10 3.91
CA ALA A 90 18.78 -9.45 3.03
C ALA A 90 18.17 -9.21 1.63
N SER A 91 17.11 -8.41 1.56
CA SER A 91 16.37 -8.16 0.31
C SER A 91 16.06 -6.67 0.09
N GLY A 92 15.86 -6.30 -1.17
CA GLY A 92 15.53 -4.94 -1.60
C GLY A 92 15.97 -4.72 -3.05
N THR A 93 15.09 -4.13 -3.85
CA THR A 93 15.41 -3.73 -5.22
C THR A 93 15.33 -2.22 -5.29
N PHE A 94 16.42 -1.58 -5.71
CA PHE A 94 16.48 -0.12 -5.78
C PHE A 94 15.39 0.44 -6.70
N GLY A 95 14.66 1.47 -6.24
CA GLY A 95 13.60 2.12 -7.01
C GLY A 95 12.35 1.26 -7.28
N ASN A 96 12.11 0.19 -6.50
CA ASN A 96 10.97 -0.71 -6.70
C ASN A 96 9.61 -0.18 -6.19
N ARG A 97 9.57 1.00 -5.55
CA ARG A 97 8.34 1.65 -5.08
C ARG A 97 8.01 2.90 -5.93
N ASN A 98 7.16 3.81 -5.43
CA ASN A 98 6.76 5.01 -6.16
C ASN A 98 7.99 5.86 -6.47
N SER A 99 8.42 5.83 -7.72
CA SER A 99 9.68 6.41 -8.19
C SER A 99 9.48 6.99 -9.59
N GLY A 100 9.80 8.26 -9.77
CA GLY A 100 9.57 8.96 -11.03
C GLY A 100 9.76 10.46 -10.92
N VAL A 101 9.44 11.14 -12.02
CA VAL A 101 9.50 12.60 -12.17
C VAL A 101 8.15 13.11 -12.67
N GLY A 102 7.91 14.40 -12.47
CA GLY A 102 6.67 15.01 -12.93
C GLY A 102 6.73 16.53 -13.01
N LEU A 103 5.65 17.09 -13.56
CA LEU A 103 5.39 18.52 -13.65
C LEU A 103 4.09 18.83 -12.91
N GLN A 104 4.11 19.87 -12.10
CA GLN A 104 2.98 20.30 -11.30
C GLN A 104 2.67 21.78 -11.56
N HIS A 105 1.39 22.07 -11.79
CA HIS A 105 0.88 23.43 -11.92
C HIS A 105 -0.45 23.56 -11.17
N PRO A 106 -0.66 24.59 -10.32
CA PRO A 106 -1.84 24.69 -9.46
C PRO A 106 -3.19 24.62 -10.20
N ALA A 107 -3.28 25.21 -11.39
CA ALA A 107 -4.52 25.23 -12.18
C ALA A 107 -4.66 24.06 -13.16
N LEU A 108 -3.57 23.36 -13.49
CA LEU A 108 -3.60 22.29 -14.51
C LEU A 108 -3.49 20.91 -13.90
N GLY A 109 -2.94 20.77 -12.68
CA GLY A 109 -2.74 19.49 -12.02
C GLY A 109 -1.29 19.04 -12.08
N THR A 110 -1.09 17.73 -11.95
CA THR A 110 0.23 17.08 -11.91
C THR A 110 0.29 15.98 -12.97
N LEU A 111 1.34 15.99 -13.78
CA LEU A 111 1.69 14.90 -14.70
C LEU A 111 2.91 14.17 -14.14
N ILE A 112 2.85 12.84 -14.00
CA ILE A 112 3.93 12.01 -13.45
C ILE A 112 4.29 10.91 -14.43
N MET A 113 5.57 10.57 -14.54
CA MET A 113 6.10 9.48 -15.33
C MET A 113 7.07 8.63 -14.51
N GLY A 114 6.93 7.30 -14.58
CA GLY A 114 7.84 6.37 -13.91
C GLY A 114 7.15 5.10 -13.43
N ARG A 115 7.45 4.69 -12.20
CA ARG A 115 6.81 3.59 -11.49
C ARG A 115 5.92 4.16 -10.39
N TRP A 116 4.62 3.88 -10.44
CA TRP A 116 3.67 4.50 -9.50
C TRP A 116 2.48 3.60 -9.19
N ASP A 117 1.94 3.74 -7.98
CA ASP A 117 0.70 3.10 -7.59
C ASP A 117 -0.44 3.56 -8.49
N MET A 118 -1.24 2.62 -8.98
CA MET A 118 -2.39 2.93 -9.81
C MET A 118 -3.48 3.67 -9.00
N PRO A 119 -4.32 4.48 -9.65
CA PRO A 119 -5.35 5.29 -8.99
C PRO A 119 -6.22 4.51 -8.00
N MET A 120 -6.65 3.29 -8.37
CA MET A 120 -7.45 2.42 -7.51
C MET A 120 -6.79 2.16 -6.16
N LYS A 121 -5.50 1.82 -6.15
CA LYS A 121 -4.75 1.59 -4.90
C LYS A 121 -4.74 2.84 -4.01
N SER A 122 -4.37 3.98 -4.59
CA SER A 122 -4.23 5.23 -3.81
C SER A 122 -5.56 5.76 -3.29
N ALA A 123 -6.66 5.44 -3.97
CA ALA A 123 -8.00 5.92 -3.64
C ALA A 123 -8.77 4.99 -2.70
N GLN A 124 -8.42 3.70 -2.64
CA GLN A 124 -9.21 2.71 -1.91
C GLN A 124 -8.41 1.98 -0.83
N ALA A 125 -7.37 1.24 -1.20
CA ALA A 125 -6.59 0.41 -0.29
C ALA A 125 -6.03 1.20 0.91
N ALA A 126 -5.23 2.22 0.63
CA ALA A 126 -4.58 3.02 1.67
C ALA A 126 -5.55 3.81 2.57
N PRO A 127 -6.59 4.49 2.06
CA PRO A 127 -7.50 5.27 2.91
C PRO A 127 -8.58 4.45 3.62
N LEU A 128 -8.91 3.24 3.18
CA LEU A 128 -10.04 2.45 3.71
C LEU A 128 -9.63 1.24 4.56
N ASP A 129 -8.33 1.06 4.82
CA ASP A 129 -7.81 0.02 5.71
C ASP A 129 -7.41 0.57 7.11
N PRO A 130 -8.03 0.11 8.20
CA PRO A 130 -7.59 0.46 9.56
C PRO A 130 -6.20 -0.10 9.94
N PHE A 131 -5.71 -1.11 9.24
CA PHE A 131 -4.41 -1.77 9.47
C PHE A 131 -3.31 -1.33 8.50
N THR A 132 -3.55 -0.27 7.73
CA THR A 132 -2.55 0.44 6.90
C THR A 132 -2.04 -0.31 5.67
N ASP A 133 -2.85 -1.17 5.03
CA ASP A 133 -2.56 -1.85 3.72
C ASP A 133 -1.41 -2.88 3.80
N LEU A 134 -0.93 -3.19 5.01
CA LEU A 134 0.37 -3.83 5.24
C LEU A 134 0.33 -4.75 6.46
N ALA A 135 -0.73 -5.54 6.60
CA ALA A 135 -0.97 -6.34 7.80
C ALA A 135 -1.56 -7.70 7.44
N LEU A 136 -1.62 -8.63 8.41
CA LEU A 136 -2.34 -9.89 8.18
C LEU A 136 -3.80 -9.64 7.82
N ALA A 137 -4.40 -8.59 8.39
CA ALA A 137 -5.78 -8.14 8.17
C ALA A 137 -5.95 -7.17 6.99
N ASP A 138 -4.93 -6.99 6.15
CA ASP A 138 -4.96 -6.00 5.07
C ASP A 138 -6.18 -6.17 4.14
N ILE A 139 -6.76 -5.03 3.78
CA ILE A 139 -7.96 -4.92 2.96
C ILE A 139 -7.73 -5.42 1.52
N THR A 140 -6.50 -5.39 1.00
CA THR A 140 -6.25 -5.69 -0.41
C THR A 140 -6.04 -7.16 -0.72
N GLY A 141 -5.36 -7.89 0.17
CA GLY A 141 -4.99 -9.29 -0.06
C GLY A 141 -5.83 -10.34 0.66
N THR A 142 -6.54 -10.01 1.75
CA THR A 142 -7.17 -11.06 2.58
C THR A 142 -8.42 -11.67 1.96
N ALA A 143 -9.41 -10.84 1.65
CA ALA A 143 -10.63 -11.29 0.99
C ALA A 143 -10.99 -10.43 -0.22
N LEU A 144 -10.63 -9.15 -0.29
CA LEU A 144 -11.18 -8.30 -1.36
C LEU A 144 -10.67 -8.60 -2.78
N ASN A 145 -9.65 -9.45 -2.94
CA ASN A 145 -9.00 -9.76 -4.23
C ASN A 145 -8.60 -8.49 -5.01
N GLN A 146 -8.30 -7.42 -4.28
CA GLN A 146 -7.72 -6.19 -4.81
C GLN A 146 -6.24 -6.35 -5.13
N GLY A 147 -5.59 -7.42 -4.65
CA GLY A 147 -4.18 -7.70 -4.89
C GLY A 147 -3.76 -7.69 -6.36
N ASN A 148 -4.69 -7.86 -7.31
CA ASN A 148 -4.43 -7.75 -8.75
C ASN A 148 -4.90 -6.44 -9.40
N PHE A 149 -5.50 -5.49 -8.68
CA PHE A 149 -5.98 -4.21 -9.24
C PHE A 149 -5.51 -2.98 -8.43
N ALA A 150 -5.05 -3.18 -7.20
CA ALA A 150 -4.44 -2.16 -6.36
C ALA A 150 -2.90 -2.21 -6.52
N LEU A 151 -2.43 -2.31 -7.76
CA LEU A 151 -1.02 -2.56 -8.08
C LEU A 151 -0.20 -1.27 -8.18
N ARG A 152 1.12 -1.48 -8.15
CA ARG A 152 2.11 -0.49 -8.55
C ARG A 152 2.68 -0.91 -9.89
N GLU A 153 2.49 -0.09 -10.90
CA GLU A 153 2.90 -0.40 -12.26
C GLU A 153 4.18 0.34 -12.64
N GLN A 154 4.91 -0.25 -13.58
CA GLN A 154 6.06 0.36 -14.25
C GLN A 154 5.65 1.00 -15.57
N ASN A 155 6.48 1.90 -16.11
CA ASN A 155 6.23 2.56 -17.39
C ASN A 155 4.88 3.28 -17.43
N VAL A 156 4.54 3.93 -16.31
CA VAL A 156 3.27 4.60 -16.10
C VAL A 156 3.39 6.08 -16.40
N VAL A 157 2.38 6.61 -17.08
CA VAL A 157 2.07 8.04 -17.11
C VAL A 157 0.80 8.25 -16.30
N GLN A 158 0.82 9.18 -15.36
CA GLN A 158 -0.37 9.57 -14.57
C GLN A 158 -0.65 11.05 -14.67
N TYR A 159 -1.94 11.39 -14.65
CA TYR A 159 -2.43 12.75 -14.48
C TYR A 159 -3.28 12.84 -13.22
N TRP A 160 -2.98 13.81 -12.35
CA TRP A 160 -3.76 14.14 -11.16
C TRP A 160 -4.31 15.56 -11.32
N SER A 161 -5.62 15.72 -11.23
CA SER A 161 -6.25 17.03 -11.33
C SER A 161 -5.87 17.93 -10.14
N PRO A 162 -6.05 19.26 -10.25
CA PRO A 162 -6.20 20.09 -9.07
C PRO A 162 -7.36 19.59 -8.19
N SER A 163 -7.37 20.02 -6.92
CA SER A 163 -8.52 19.79 -6.05
C SER A 163 -9.58 20.87 -6.29
N TRP A 164 -10.81 20.45 -6.60
CA TRP A 164 -11.96 21.33 -6.79
C TRP A 164 -12.96 21.14 -5.65
N ASN A 165 -12.86 21.96 -4.59
CA ASN A 165 -13.69 21.84 -3.39
C ASN A 165 -13.70 20.42 -2.80
N GLY A 166 -12.52 19.80 -2.73
CA GLY A 166 -12.33 18.44 -2.22
C GLY A 166 -12.47 17.34 -3.27
N LEU A 167 -12.92 17.64 -4.49
CA LEU A 167 -12.97 16.70 -5.60
C LEU A 167 -11.60 16.60 -6.29
N GLU A 168 -11.13 15.38 -6.54
CA GLU A 168 -9.89 15.07 -7.26
C GLU A 168 -10.12 13.91 -8.23
N VAL A 169 -9.52 14.02 -9.41
CA VAL A 169 -9.48 12.96 -10.43
C VAL A 169 -8.04 12.52 -10.65
N LYS A 170 -7.81 11.21 -10.68
CA LYS A 170 -6.53 10.65 -11.14
C LYS A 170 -6.78 9.72 -12.33
N LEU A 171 -5.90 9.78 -13.31
CA LEU A 171 -5.88 8.90 -14.47
C LEU A 171 -4.48 8.30 -14.61
N ALA A 172 -4.40 7.05 -15.04
CA ALA A 172 -3.13 6.36 -15.26
C ALA A 172 -3.17 5.45 -16.49
N TYR A 173 -2.04 5.36 -17.16
CA TYR A 173 -1.79 4.43 -18.26
C TYR A 173 -0.39 3.81 -18.11
N SER A 174 -0.32 2.48 -18.12
CA SER A 174 0.91 1.69 -18.14
C SER A 174 1.17 1.20 -19.56
N ALA A 175 2.36 1.52 -20.09
CA ALA A 175 2.73 1.19 -21.46
C ALA A 175 2.88 -0.32 -21.72
N ASN A 176 2.67 -0.72 -22.98
CA ASN A 176 2.72 -2.09 -23.48
C ASN A 176 4.09 -2.53 -23.98
N GLU A 177 5.12 -2.36 -23.15
CA GLU A 177 6.50 -2.72 -23.55
C GLU A 177 6.68 -4.23 -23.80
N ALA A 178 5.86 -5.07 -23.17
CA ALA A 178 5.87 -6.53 -23.38
C ALA A 178 5.03 -6.99 -24.60
N LYS A 179 4.69 -6.08 -25.52
CA LYS A 179 3.89 -6.40 -26.70
C LYS A 179 4.59 -7.41 -27.61
N ALA A 180 3.90 -8.53 -27.86
CA ALA A 180 4.26 -9.58 -28.80
C ALA A 180 2.95 -10.15 -29.40
N VAL A 181 2.70 -11.45 -29.23
CA VAL A 181 1.39 -12.07 -29.53
C VAL A 181 0.30 -11.46 -28.64
N ALA A 182 0.61 -11.21 -27.36
CA ALA A 182 -0.19 -10.41 -26.46
C ALA A 182 0.11 -8.91 -26.62
N ASN A 183 -0.85 -8.05 -26.35
CA ASN A 183 -0.71 -6.60 -26.31
C ASN A 183 -1.04 -6.05 -24.90
N PRO A 184 -0.18 -6.32 -23.89
CA PRO A 184 -0.52 -6.05 -22.50
C PRO A 184 -0.33 -4.57 -22.16
N TYR A 185 -1.41 -3.86 -21.86
CA TYR A 185 -1.38 -2.51 -21.27
C TYR A 185 -2.39 -2.44 -20.14
N LYS A 186 -2.19 -1.47 -19.24
CA LYS A 186 -3.10 -1.21 -18.13
C LYS A 186 -3.52 0.24 -18.13
N TYR A 187 -4.75 0.51 -17.74
CA TYR A 187 -5.21 1.87 -17.50
C TYR A 187 -6.24 1.89 -16.39
N GLY A 188 -6.36 3.03 -15.74
CA GLY A 188 -7.30 3.18 -14.65
C GLY A 188 -7.49 4.64 -14.27
N GLY A 189 -8.45 4.84 -13.38
CA GLY A 189 -8.73 6.17 -12.85
C GLY A 189 -9.51 6.10 -11.55
N SER A 190 -9.47 7.21 -10.81
CA SER A 190 -10.24 7.37 -9.59
C SER A 190 -10.88 8.75 -9.53
N LEU A 191 -12.06 8.80 -8.95
CA LEU A 191 -12.73 10.00 -8.49
C LEU A 191 -12.73 9.97 -6.96
N VAL A 192 -12.22 11.01 -6.33
CA VAL A 192 -12.22 11.14 -4.87
C VAL A 192 -12.86 12.45 -4.51
N TRP A 193 -13.81 12.44 -3.58
CA TRP A 193 -14.25 13.64 -2.90
C TRP A 193 -13.93 13.52 -1.42
N SER A 194 -13.33 14.53 -0.83
CA SER A 194 -13.01 14.50 0.60
C SER A 194 -13.08 15.87 1.27
N ASN A 195 -13.42 15.84 2.55
CA ASN A 195 -13.23 16.93 3.49
C ASN A 195 -12.63 16.37 4.79
N LYS A 196 -12.68 17.16 5.88
CA LYS A 196 -12.15 16.76 7.19
C LYS A 196 -12.73 15.43 7.71
N ASP A 197 -14.05 15.25 7.55
CA ASP A 197 -14.79 14.18 8.22
C ASP A 197 -15.31 13.11 7.25
N VAL A 198 -15.40 13.41 5.95
CA VAL A 198 -15.95 12.50 4.94
C VAL A 198 -14.95 12.29 3.81
N TYR A 199 -14.87 11.05 3.35
CA TYR A 199 -14.13 10.64 2.17
C TYR A 199 -15.00 9.70 1.34
N LEU A 200 -15.10 9.95 0.04
CA LEU A 200 -15.82 9.14 -0.92
C LEU A 200 -14.91 8.87 -2.10
N THR A 201 -14.91 7.64 -2.59
CA THR A 201 -14.09 7.24 -3.73
C THR A 201 -14.87 6.33 -4.67
N TYR A 202 -14.61 6.50 -5.96
CA TYR A 202 -14.84 5.51 -7.00
C TYR A 202 -13.53 5.29 -7.75
N ALA A 203 -13.23 4.05 -8.11
CA ALA A 203 -12.08 3.76 -8.95
C ALA A 203 -12.35 2.61 -9.93
N TYR A 204 -11.67 2.68 -11.07
CA TYR A 204 -11.71 1.70 -12.14
C TYR A 204 -10.29 1.37 -12.58
N GLU A 205 -10.05 0.10 -12.90
CA GLU A 205 -8.81 -0.36 -13.50
C GLU A 205 -9.07 -1.48 -14.50
N LYS A 206 -8.37 -1.46 -15.62
CA LYS A 206 -8.40 -2.52 -16.64
C LYS A 206 -7.00 -2.94 -17.01
N HIS A 207 -6.78 -4.24 -17.04
CA HIS A 207 -5.59 -4.87 -17.58
C HIS A 207 -5.96 -5.62 -18.84
N LYS A 208 -5.35 -5.23 -19.97
CA LYS A 208 -5.48 -5.94 -21.24
C LYS A 208 -4.44 -7.04 -21.31
N ASP A 209 -4.81 -8.19 -21.85
CA ASP A 209 -3.91 -9.33 -22.12
C ASP A 209 -3.04 -9.70 -20.90
N SER A 210 -3.68 -9.80 -19.74
CA SER A 210 -3.08 -10.08 -18.44
C SER A 210 -3.97 -11.03 -17.64
N ARG A 211 -3.34 -11.90 -16.84
CA ARG A 211 -3.99 -12.75 -15.84
C ARG A 211 -3.14 -12.74 -14.58
N ASP A 212 -3.68 -12.17 -13.50
CA ASP A 212 -3.02 -12.14 -12.19
C ASP A 212 -1.56 -11.65 -12.27
N GLY A 213 -1.34 -10.55 -13.02
CA GLY A 213 -0.03 -9.94 -13.25
C GLY A 213 0.83 -10.60 -14.33
N THR A 214 0.39 -11.69 -14.95
CA THR A 214 1.11 -12.41 -16.02
C THR A 214 0.55 -12.08 -17.40
N VAL A 215 1.42 -11.70 -18.33
CA VAL A 215 1.04 -11.42 -19.74
C VAL A 215 0.40 -12.67 -20.36
N THR A 216 -0.87 -12.56 -20.74
CA THR A 216 -1.68 -13.67 -21.27
C THR A 216 -2.59 -13.17 -22.38
N ALA A 217 -2.29 -13.55 -23.63
CA ALA A 217 -3.04 -13.08 -24.80
C ALA A 217 -4.54 -13.42 -24.71
N GLY A 218 -5.41 -12.44 -24.98
CA GLY A 218 -6.87 -12.62 -25.03
C GLY A 218 -7.56 -12.70 -23.67
N ILE A 219 -6.81 -12.54 -22.57
CA ILE A 219 -7.36 -12.50 -21.21
C ILE A 219 -7.33 -11.07 -20.70
N ASP A 220 -8.49 -10.55 -20.32
CA ASP A 220 -8.62 -9.22 -19.75
C ASP A 220 -9.11 -9.33 -18.30
N GLU A 221 -8.72 -8.34 -17.51
CA GLU A 221 -9.12 -8.19 -16.11
C GLU A 221 -9.65 -6.77 -15.90
N GLU A 222 -10.79 -6.65 -15.22
CA GLU A 222 -11.45 -5.38 -14.95
C GLU A 222 -11.85 -5.30 -13.48
N GLY A 223 -11.46 -4.21 -12.82
CA GLY A 223 -11.78 -3.92 -11.44
C GLY A 223 -12.56 -2.62 -11.34
N ASN A 224 -13.64 -2.64 -10.56
CA ASN A 224 -14.46 -1.47 -10.25
C ASN A 224 -14.65 -1.42 -8.74
N GLY A 225 -14.52 -0.27 -8.11
CA GLY A 225 -14.75 -0.16 -6.68
C GLY A 225 -15.35 1.18 -6.29
N VAL A 226 -16.14 1.16 -5.23
CA VAL A 226 -16.64 2.34 -4.52
C VAL A 226 -16.33 2.18 -3.04
N GLY A 227 -16.06 3.27 -2.34
CA GLY A 227 -15.84 3.22 -0.92
C GLY A 227 -15.82 4.59 -0.30
N GLY A 228 -15.59 4.62 1.00
CA GLY A 228 -15.55 5.85 1.73
C GLY A 228 -15.39 5.66 3.23
N TYR A 229 -15.22 6.78 3.92
CA TYR A 229 -15.31 6.82 5.37
C TYR A 229 -16.02 8.06 5.86
N VAL A 230 -16.54 7.95 7.07
CA VAL A 230 -17.02 9.08 7.88
C VAL A 230 -16.31 9.09 9.23
N ARG A 231 -16.06 10.29 9.77
CA ARG A 231 -15.55 10.49 11.13
C ARG A 231 -16.68 10.94 12.04
N VAL A 232 -16.90 10.19 13.11
CA VAL A 232 -17.95 10.46 14.10
C VAL A 232 -17.47 10.02 15.47
N LEU A 233 -17.54 10.90 16.46
CA LEU A 233 -17.22 10.61 17.87
C LEU A 233 -15.85 9.91 18.08
N GLY A 234 -14.82 10.38 17.37
CA GLY A 234 -13.47 9.81 17.42
C GLY A 234 -13.28 8.52 16.62
N ALA A 235 -14.33 7.97 16.02
CA ALA A 235 -14.26 6.81 15.14
C ALA A 235 -14.21 7.22 13.67
N LYS A 236 -13.30 6.61 12.92
CA LYS A 236 -13.30 6.59 11.46
C LYS A 236 -13.97 5.29 11.01
N LEU A 237 -15.19 5.38 10.50
CA LEU A 237 -15.96 4.24 10.00
C LEU A 237 -15.78 4.17 8.49
N MET A 238 -15.27 3.03 8.00
CA MET A 238 -14.87 2.79 6.62
C MET A 238 -15.77 1.73 5.98
N ALA A 239 -16.09 1.90 4.70
CA ALA A 239 -16.78 0.89 3.92
C ALA A 239 -16.25 0.87 2.48
N GLN A 240 -16.19 -0.32 1.87
CA GLN A 240 -15.81 -0.50 0.49
C GLN A 240 -16.61 -1.63 -0.16
N TYR A 241 -16.93 -1.48 -1.44
CA TYR A 241 -17.44 -2.51 -2.32
C TYR A 241 -16.64 -2.54 -3.62
N GLY A 242 -16.33 -3.73 -4.12
CA GLY A 242 -15.61 -3.94 -5.38
C GLY A 242 -16.21 -5.06 -6.22
N GLU A 243 -16.18 -4.88 -7.53
CA GLU A 243 -16.45 -5.91 -8.54
C GLU A 243 -15.22 -6.14 -9.40
N TYR A 244 -14.81 -7.41 -9.50
CA TYR A 244 -13.65 -7.82 -10.28
C TYR A 244 -14.05 -8.90 -11.27
N LYS A 245 -13.70 -8.71 -12.54
CA LYS A 245 -14.03 -9.64 -13.62
C LYS A 245 -12.77 -10.05 -14.35
N ARG A 246 -12.64 -11.34 -14.61
CA ARG A 246 -11.60 -11.89 -15.50
C ARG A 246 -12.25 -12.60 -16.67
N THR A 247 -11.60 -12.63 -17.85
CA THR A 247 -12.08 -13.45 -18.98
C THR A 247 -12.33 -14.89 -18.53
N ASN A 248 -13.43 -15.48 -19.00
CA ASN A 248 -13.92 -16.83 -18.69
C ASN A 248 -14.33 -17.10 -17.22
N THR A 249 -14.58 -16.04 -16.44
CA THR A 249 -15.09 -16.15 -15.06
C THR A 249 -16.34 -15.32 -14.84
N LEU A 250 -17.11 -15.66 -13.81
CA LEU A 250 -18.14 -14.77 -13.27
C LEU A 250 -17.49 -13.54 -12.62
N LYS A 251 -18.30 -12.50 -12.38
CA LYS A 251 -17.85 -11.35 -11.59
C LYS A 251 -17.67 -11.78 -10.13
N GLN A 252 -16.51 -11.51 -9.57
CA GLN A 252 -16.27 -11.58 -8.14
C GLN A 252 -16.73 -10.31 -7.47
N LYS A 253 -17.37 -10.44 -6.30
CA LYS A 253 -17.85 -9.33 -5.50
C LYS A 253 -17.17 -9.35 -4.15
N SER A 254 -16.68 -8.20 -3.73
CA SER A 254 -15.91 -8.04 -2.52
C SER A 254 -16.42 -6.84 -1.74
N TYR A 255 -16.50 -6.92 -0.42
CA TYR A 255 -16.84 -5.78 0.44
C TYR A 255 -16.11 -5.82 1.76
N ALA A 256 -15.82 -4.64 2.30
CA ALA A 256 -15.19 -4.47 3.60
C ALA A 256 -15.88 -3.39 4.42
N LEU A 257 -15.88 -3.61 5.74
CA LEU A 257 -16.26 -2.64 6.75
C LEU A 257 -15.09 -2.52 7.72
N GLY A 258 -14.61 -1.30 7.93
CA GLY A 258 -13.47 -1.00 8.78
C GLY A 258 -13.78 0.03 9.84
N MET A 259 -13.05 -0.02 10.95
CA MET A 259 -13.12 0.98 12.02
C MET A 259 -11.73 1.25 12.56
N ASP A 260 -11.42 2.53 12.74
CA ASP A 260 -10.32 3.01 13.58
C ASP A 260 -10.92 3.99 14.60
N TRP A 261 -11.06 3.54 15.86
CA TRP A 261 -11.65 4.32 16.94
C TRP A 261 -10.60 4.82 17.92
N VAL A 262 -10.44 6.14 17.93
CA VAL A 262 -9.57 6.87 18.86
C VAL A 262 -10.37 7.22 20.10
N PHE A 263 -10.30 6.35 21.12
CA PHE A 263 -11.06 6.54 22.37
C PHE A 263 -10.31 7.38 23.41
N SER A 264 -9.03 7.68 23.15
CA SER A 264 -8.22 8.70 23.83
C SER A 264 -7.11 9.14 22.89
N GLU A 265 -6.42 10.26 23.16
CA GLU A 265 -5.48 10.90 22.24
C GLU A 265 -4.42 9.97 21.61
N VAL A 266 -4.09 8.86 22.26
CA VAL A 266 -3.05 7.91 21.83
C VAL A 266 -3.51 6.45 21.70
N HIS A 267 -4.75 6.13 22.10
CA HIS A 267 -5.24 4.74 22.11
C HIS A 267 -6.30 4.51 21.03
N HIS A 268 -6.08 3.46 20.24
CA HIS A 268 -6.90 3.09 19.09
C HIS A 268 -7.45 1.66 19.23
N VAL A 269 -8.72 1.47 18.90
CA VAL A 269 -9.30 0.16 18.57
C VAL A 269 -9.47 0.06 17.07
N LEU A 270 -8.91 -1.00 16.48
CA LEU A 270 -8.94 -1.27 15.04
C LEU A 270 -9.80 -2.50 14.78
N ALA A 271 -10.72 -2.44 13.82
CA ALA A 271 -11.49 -3.60 13.41
C ALA A 271 -11.73 -3.61 11.91
N ILE A 272 -11.73 -4.78 11.29
CA ILE A 272 -12.12 -4.96 9.90
C ILE A 272 -12.89 -6.26 9.72
N TYR A 273 -13.95 -6.21 8.92
CA TYR A 273 -14.62 -7.38 8.36
C TYR A 273 -14.56 -7.28 6.85
N GLN A 274 -14.23 -8.38 6.18
CA GLN A 274 -14.14 -8.46 4.74
C GLN A 274 -14.82 -9.73 4.25
N ASN A 275 -15.39 -9.69 3.07
CA ASN A 275 -15.96 -10.86 2.43
C ASN A 275 -15.77 -10.76 0.93
N SER A 276 -15.56 -11.93 0.31
CA SER A 276 -15.59 -12.06 -1.13
C SER A 276 -16.31 -13.32 -1.54
N LYS A 277 -17.01 -13.22 -2.67
CA LYS A 277 -17.82 -14.29 -3.23
C LYS A 277 -17.85 -14.20 -4.75
N ASP A 278 -18.23 -15.30 -5.39
CA ASP A 278 -18.30 -15.44 -6.84
C ASP A 278 -16.91 -15.30 -7.48
N GLY A 279 -16.82 -15.15 -8.81
CA GLY A 279 -15.53 -15.05 -9.50
C GLY A 279 -14.98 -16.37 -10.04
N GLY A 280 -15.70 -17.48 -9.82
CA GLY A 280 -15.35 -18.78 -10.37
C GLY A 280 -15.73 -18.91 -11.84
N VAL A 281 -15.37 -20.05 -12.44
CA VAL A 281 -15.91 -20.46 -13.75
C VAL A 281 -17.41 -20.75 -13.60
N THR A 282 -18.21 -20.47 -14.63
CA THR A 282 -19.69 -20.50 -14.60
C THR A 282 -20.30 -21.84 -14.17
N THR A 283 -19.60 -22.95 -14.40
CA THR A 283 -20.07 -24.31 -14.09
C THR A 283 -19.52 -24.86 -12.77
N ALA A 284 -18.66 -24.13 -12.08
CA ALA A 284 -18.05 -24.55 -10.82
C ALA A 284 -18.83 -24.02 -9.61
N ALA A 285 -18.63 -24.65 -8.45
CA ALA A 285 -19.03 -24.08 -7.18
C ALA A 285 -18.33 -22.72 -6.99
N GLN A 286 -19.10 -21.68 -6.66
CA GLN A 286 -18.57 -20.32 -6.63
C GLN A 286 -17.72 -20.10 -5.38
N PRO A 287 -16.52 -19.49 -5.52
CA PRO A 287 -15.64 -19.33 -4.41
C PRO A 287 -16.18 -18.30 -3.41
N LYS A 288 -15.97 -18.54 -2.12
CA LYS A 288 -16.40 -17.62 -1.05
C LYS A 288 -15.46 -17.68 0.15
N CYS A 289 -15.16 -16.52 0.73
CA CYS A 289 -14.41 -16.40 1.96
C CYS A 289 -14.80 -15.14 2.74
N ASP A 290 -14.57 -15.15 4.06
CA ASP A 290 -14.59 -13.96 4.90
C ASP A 290 -13.31 -13.84 5.72
N ALA A 291 -12.94 -12.61 6.05
CA ALA A 291 -11.78 -12.30 6.87
C ALA A 291 -12.15 -11.25 7.92
N GLN A 292 -11.59 -11.42 9.12
CA GLN A 292 -11.91 -10.58 10.28
C GLN A 292 -10.61 -10.22 10.99
N GLY A 293 -10.45 -8.94 11.32
CA GLY A 293 -9.32 -8.43 12.07
C GLY A 293 -9.80 -7.60 13.26
N LEU A 294 -9.19 -7.81 14.42
CA LEU A 294 -9.39 -6.99 15.61
C LEU A 294 -8.03 -6.66 16.21
N GLY A 295 -7.80 -5.39 16.50
CA GLY A 295 -6.52 -4.91 16.97
C GLY A 295 -6.61 -3.72 17.90
N TYR A 296 -5.45 -3.45 18.49
CA TYR A 296 -5.21 -2.32 19.35
C TYR A 296 -3.91 -1.65 18.93
N ARG A 297 -3.91 -0.32 18.90
CA ARG A 297 -2.74 0.49 18.60
C ARG A 297 -2.54 1.55 19.68
N TYR A 298 -1.27 1.78 20.00
CA TYR A 298 -0.81 2.80 20.92
C TYR A 298 0.21 3.73 20.24
N ASP A 299 -0.11 5.02 20.19
CA ASP A 299 0.74 6.04 19.61
C ASP A 299 1.68 6.64 20.66
N PHE A 300 2.96 6.28 20.61
CA PHE A 300 3.98 6.95 21.43
C PHE A 300 4.23 8.39 20.96
N SER A 301 4.07 8.62 19.66
CA SER A 301 4.21 9.92 19.01
C SER A 301 3.53 9.89 17.63
N LYS A 302 3.48 11.03 16.94
CA LYS A 302 3.04 11.11 15.54
C LYS A 302 3.85 10.20 14.58
N ARG A 303 5.08 9.83 14.94
CA ARG A 303 6.01 9.05 14.11
C ARG A 303 6.13 7.58 14.52
N THR A 304 5.80 7.26 15.78
CA THR A 304 6.08 5.94 16.35
C THR A 304 4.85 5.38 17.04
N PHE A 305 4.45 4.17 16.65
CA PHE A 305 3.38 3.44 17.33
C PHE A 305 3.75 1.98 17.58
N PHE A 306 3.10 1.38 18.57
CA PHE A 306 2.96 -0.06 18.71
C PHE A 306 1.57 -0.50 18.28
N THR A 307 1.47 -1.67 17.66
CA THR A 307 0.17 -2.29 17.33
C THR A 307 0.21 -3.78 17.58
N ALA A 308 -0.93 -4.34 17.96
CA ALA A 308 -1.15 -5.78 18.09
C ALA A 308 -2.55 -6.12 17.58
N TYR A 309 -2.68 -7.21 16.83
CA TYR A 309 -3.96 -7.63 16.27
C TYR A 309 -4.03 -9.14 16.04
N TYR A 310 -5.25 -9.61 15.96
CA TYR A 310 -5.60 -10.96 15.55
C TYR A 310 -6.37 -10.93 14.23
N THR A 311 -6.07 -11.89 13.36
CA THR A 311 -6.76 -12.05 12.07
C THR A 311 -7.22 -13.50 11.91
N LYS A 312 -8.43 -13.68 11.40
CA LYS A 312 -8.96 -14.97 10.98
C LYS A 312 -9.56 -14.86 9.59
N VAL A 313 -9.27 -15.86 8.75
CA VAL A 313 -9.83 -16.03 7.42
C VAL A 313 -10.57 -17.37 7.41
N ASN A 314 -11.82 -17.36 6.97
CA ASN A 314 -12.61 -18.56 6.77
C ASN A 314 -12.80 -18.79 5.27
N ASN A 315 -12.31 -19.92 4.76
CA ASN A 315 -12.49 -20.34 3.38
C ASN A 315 -13.63 -21.35 3.30
N GLU A 316 -14.75 -20.95 2.69
CA GLU A 316 -15.94 -21.80 2.65
C GLU A 316 -15.89 -22.77 1.46
N VAL A 317 -15.89 -22.25 0.24
CA VAL A 317 -16.02 -23.03 -1.00
C VAL A 317 -14.94 -22.58 -1.96
N GLY A 318 -14.16 -23.52 -2.50
CA GLY A 318 -13.26 -23.31 -3.66
C GLY A 318 -12.22 -22.19 -3.56
N ASN A 319 -12.14 -21.49 -2.43
CA ASN A 319 -11.33 -20.29 -2.26
C ASN A 319 -10.05 -20.59 -1.49
N LEU A 320 -9.01 -19.83 -1.79
CA LEU A 320 -7.70 -19.87 -1.12
C LEU A 320 -7.37 -18.49 -0.55
N CYS A 321 -8.38 -17.81 0.01
CA CYS A 321 -8.17 -16.54 0.69
C CYS A 321 -7.17 -16.73 1.84
N ASN A 322 -6.33 -15.72 2.04
CA ASN A 322 -5.17 -15.83 2.92
C ASN A 322 -5.03 -14.55 3.75
N PHE A 323 -3.93 -14.40 4.47
CA PHE A 323 -3.57 -13.10 5.02
C PHE A 323 -3.24 -12.11 3.89
N GLY A 324 -3.44 -10.81 4.13
CA GLY A 324 -3.15 -9.77 3.14
C GLY A 324 -1.64 -9.60 2.89
N ALA A 325 -0.83 -9.87 3.91
CA ALA A 325 0.61 -9.99 3.81
C ALA A 325 1.13 -11.27 4.49
N GLY A 326 2.26 -11.78 4.02
CA GLY A 326 2.90 -12.98 4.58
C GLY A 326 1.97 -14.21 4.51
N THR A 327 1.57 -14.60 3.31
CA THR A 327 0.64 -15.71 3.12
C THR A 327 1.18 -17.05 3.65
N LEU A 328 0.26 -17.96 3.97
CA LEU A 328 0.56 -19.36 4.23
C LEU A 328 0.37 -20.19 2.95
N THR A 329 1.15 -21.25 2.77
CA THR A 329 0.85 -22.26 1.75
C THR A 329 -0.35 -23.06 2.23
N ILE A 330 -1.51 -22.84 1.59
CA ILE A 330 -2.76 -23.49 1.97
C ILE A 330 -3.39 -24.27 0.82
N THR A 331 -4.27 -25.21 1.17
CA THR A 331 -5.15 -25.93 0.26
C THR A 331 -6.62 -25.60 0.55
N ALA A 332 -7.52 -25.99 -0.35
CA ALA A 332 -8.94 -25.72 -0.19
C ALA A 332 -9.49 -26.22 1.16
N GLY A 333 -10.33 -25.39 1.78
CA GLY A 333 -10.96 -25.67 3.08
C GLY A 333 -10.09 -25.44 4.31
N GLN A 334 -8.89 -24.84 4.13
CA GLN A 334 -8.08 -24.38 5.25
C GLN A 334 -8.34 -22.91 5.57
N ASP A 335 -8.34 -22.60 6.87
CA ASP A 335 -8.70 -21.31 7.45
C ASP A 335 -7.47 -20.68 8.15
N PRO A 336 -6.73 -19.79 7.48
CA PRO A 336 -5.63 -19.04 8.08
C PRO A 336 -6.07 -18.21 9.28
N GLN A 337 -5.30 -18.27 10.36
CA GLN A 337 -5.49 -17.38 11.50
C GLN A 337 -4.18 -17.09 12.24
N GLY A 338 -4.09 -15.93 12.88
CA GLY A 338 -2.86 -15.57 13.56
C GLY A 338 -2.91 -14.27 14.34
N PHE A 339 -1.95 -14.15 15.22
CA PHE A 339 -1.66 -12.96 16.00
C PHE A 339 -0.43 -12.27 15.42
N SER A 340 -0.42 -10.94 15.45
CA SER A 340 0.71 -10.11 15.04
C SER A 340 0.88 -8.96 16.02
N ALA A 341 2.11 -8.62 16.38
CA ALA A 341 2.42 -7.43 17.17
C ALA A 341 3.76 -6.82 16.78
N GLY A 342 3.87 -5.50 16.81
CA GLY A 342 5.10 -4.83 16.41
C GLY A 342 5.03 -3.32 16.43
N VAL A 343 6.05 -2.71 15.83
CA VAL A 343 6.31 -1.27 15.93
C VAL A 343 6.55 -0.68 14.56
N ARG A 344 5.97 0.49 14.33
CA ARG A 344 6.27 1.33 13.18
C ARG A 344 6.98 2.59 13.62
N HIS A 345 8.04 2.97 12.90
CA HIS A 345 8.70 4.26 13.03
C HIS A 345 8.82 4.94 11.66
N LEU A 346 8.46 6.22 11.59
CA LEU A 346 8.67 7.10 10.43
C LEU A 346 9.85 8.02 10.71
N PHE A 347 10.65 8.36 9.69
CA PHE A 347 11.73 9.34 9.79
C PHE A 347 11.87 10.25 8.59
#